data_AF-A0A2N3LKY1-F1
#
_entry.id   AF-A0A2N3LKY1-F1
#
_cell.length_a   1.000
_cell.length_b   1.000
_cell.length_c   1.000
_cell.angle_alpha   90.00
_cell.angle_beta   90.00
_cell.angle_gamma   90.00
#
_symmetry.space_group_name_H-M   'P 1'
#
loop_
_entity.id
_entity.type
_entity.pdbx_description
1 polymer ?
#
loop_
_entity_poly.entity_id
_entity_poly.type
_entity_poly.pdbx_seq_one_letter_code
_entity_poly.pdbx_strand_id
1 'polypeptide(L)' 'MKNTNNDGFTVVGTNIEEVKRKNAESGMSYNEVKDWLARTTGGRGTAIYSNTDVEEIKRKNQTIKKND' A
#
# COMPACT_ATOMS: atom_id res chain seq x y z
N MET A 1 -35.27 26.08 7.87
CA MET A 1 -34.74 26.97 6.81
C MET A 1 -33.60 26.23 6.10
N LYS A 2 -33.46 26.45 4.78
CA LYS A 2 -32.82 25.60 3.75
C LYS A 2 -31.46 24.96 4.11
N ASN A 3 -31.36 23.64 3.89
CA ASN A 3 -30.11 22.93 3.60
C ASN A 3 -29.60 23.41 2.23
N THR A 4 -28.50 24.15 2.19
CA THR A 4 -27.86 24.55 0.94
C THR A 4 -26.55 23.80 0.77
N ASN A 5 -26.69 22.68 0.06
CA ASN A 5 -25.71 21.93 -0.70
C ASN A 5 -24.45 22.73 -1.03
N ASN A 6 -23.39 22.48 -0.28
CA ASN A 6 -22.02 22.84 -0.62
C ASN A 6 -21.25 21.55 -0.95
N ASP A 7 -21.93 20.62 -1.63
CA ASP A 7 -21.65 19.18 -1.61
C ASP A 7 -20.39 18.78 -2.40
N GLY A 8 -19.70 19.75 -3.02
CA GLY A 8 -18.55 19.53 -3.90
C GLY A 8 -17.27 20.27 -3.47
N PHE A 9 -17.28 21.07 -2.41
CA PHE A 9 -16.10 21.81 -1.95
C PHE A 9 -15.83 21.61 -0.46
N THR A 10 -14.57 21.52 -0.07
CA THR A 10 -14.17 21.48 1.35
C THR A 10 -14.32 22.86 2.01
N VAL A 11 -14.24 22.93 3.34
CA VAL A 11 -14.30 24.19 4.12
C VAL A 11 -13.23 25.21 3.70
N VAL A 12 -12.11 24.75 3.15
CA VAL A 12 -11.03 25.60 2.62
C VAL A 12 -11.14 25.86 1.11
N GLY A 13 -12.23 25.44 0.47
CA GLY A 13 -12.50 25.70 -0.96
C GLY A 13 -11.89 24.69 -1.94
N THR A 14 -11.49 23.50 -1.49
CA THR A 14 -10.99 22.45 -2.39
C THR A 14 -12.12 21.78 -3.15
N ASN A 15 -12.07 21.76 -4.48
CA ASN A 15 -13.03 21.04 -5.32
C ASN A 15 -12.82 19.52 -5.22
N ILE A 16 -13.82 18.81 -4.69
CA ILE A 16 -13.79 17.37 -4.44
C ILE A 16 -13.79 16.56 -5.74
N GLU A 17 -14.56 16.98 -6.76
CA GLU A 17 -14.66 16.27 -8.04
C GLU A 17 -13.34 16.34 -8.84
N GLU A 18 -12.69 17.50 -8.81
CA GLU A 18 -11.37 17.67 -9.44
C GLU A 18 -10.29 16.82 -8.75
N VAL A 19 -10.36 16.68 -7.41
CA VAL A 19 -9.46 15.80 -6.66
C VAL A 19 -9.69 14.33 -7.00
N LYS A 20 -10.96 13.89 -7.10
CA LYS A 20 -11.28 12.51 -7.52
C LYS A 20 -10.75 12.21 -8.92
N ARG A 21 -10.94 13.13 -9.87
CA ARG A 21 -10.42 13.00 -11.24
C ARG A 21 -8.89 12.85 -11.25
N LYS A 22 -8.19 13.74 -10.53
CA LYS A 22 -6.72 13.68 -10.41
C LYS A 22 -6.23 12.40 -9.73
N ASN A 23 -6.94 11.92 -8.71
CA ASN A 23 -6.59 10.66 -8.05
C ASN A 23 -6.77 9.47 -9.01
N ALA A 24 -7.83 9.45 -9.83
CA ALA A 24 -8.01 8.43 -10.86
C ALA A 24 -6.93 8.47 -11.94
N GLU A 25 -6.38 9.65 -12.25
CA GLU A 25 -5.29 9.85 -13.21
C GLU A 25 -3.88 9.65 -12.62
N SER A 26 -3.75 9.55 -11.29
CA SER A 26 -2.45 9.53 -10.60
C SER A 26 -1.74 8.17 -10.59
N GLY A 27 -2.35 7.14 -11.21
CA GLY A 27 -1.75 5.81 -11.37
C GLY A 27 -2.15 4.83 -10.26
N MET A 28 -1.37 3.75 -10.12
CA MET A 28 -1.62 2.72 -9.10
C MET A 28 -1.42 3.30 -7.70
N SER A 29 -2.32 2.95 -6.79
CA SER A 29 -2.12 3.21 -5.36
C SER A 29 -0.90 2.45 -4.83
N TYR A 30 -0.38 2.89 -3.69
CA TYR A 30 0.74 2.22 -3.03
C TYR A 30 0.53 0.70 -2.84
N ASN A 31 -0.69 0.29 -2.44
CA ASN A 31 -1.01 -1.13 -2.23
C ASN A 31 -1.06 -1.88 -3.56
N GLU A 32 -1.61 -1.27 -4.61
CA GLU A 32 -1.62 -1.87 -5.96
C GLU A 32 -0.21 -1.97 -6.55
N VAL A 33 0.64 -0.96 -6.36
CA VAL A 33 2.06 -1.02 -6.73
C VAL A 33 2.76 -2.15 -5.97
N LYS A 34 2.53 -2.28 -4.67
CA LYS A 34 3.13 -3.33 -3.84
C LYS A 34 2.72 -4.73 -4.32
N ASP A 35 1.44 -4.93 -4.59
CA ASP A 35 0.90 -6.20 -5.08
C ASP A 35 1.38 -6.49 -6.51
N TRP A 36 1.39 -5.48 -7.38
CA TRP A 36 1.93 -5.59 -8.74
C TRP A 36 3.41 -5.99 -8.68
N LEU A 37 4.23 -5.28 -7.90
CA LEU A 37 5.63 -5.60 -7.70
C LEU A 37 5.81 -7.02 -7.16
N ALA A 38 5.04 -7.44 -6.16
CA ALA A 38 5.09 -8.81 -5.65
C ALA A 38 4.76 -9.87 -6.72
N ARG A 39 3.80 -9.57 -7.62
CA ARG A 39 3.37 -10.48 -8.70
C ARG A 39 4.34 -10.53 -9.88
N THR A 40 4.88 -9.38 -10.29
CA THR A 40 5.66 -9.21 -11.53
C THR A 40 7.16 -9.25 -11.31
N THR A 41 7.63 -8.69 -10.19
CA THR A 41 9.06 -8.55 -9.85
C THR A 41 9.46 -9.31 -8.59
N GLY A 42 8.50 -9.69 -7.76
CA GLY A 42 8.70 -10.25 -6.43
C GLY A 42 9.39 -11.59 -6.50
N GLY A 43 10.70 -11.58 -6.28
CA GLY A 43 11.44 -12.76 -5.88
C GLY A 43 11.74 -13.80 -6.95
N ARG A 44 11.27 -13.66 -8.21
CA ARG A 44 11.60 -14.63 -9.26
C ARG A 44 13.08 -14.52 -9.61
N GLY A 45 13.88 -15.43 -9.07
CA GLY A 45 15.32 -15.49 -9.30
C GLY A 45 16.17 -14.63 -8.36
N THR A 46 15.58 -13.82 -7.47
CA THR A 46 16.38 -13.03 -6.49
C THR A 46 16.75 -13.82 -5.23
N ALA A 47 16.29 -15.07 -5.11
CA ALA A 47 16.73 -15.98 -4.06
C ALA A 47 18.27 -16.10 -4.03
N ILE A 48 18.93 -16.01 -5.19
CA ILE A 48 20.40 -16.03 -5.31
C ILE A 48 21.09 -14.78 -4.74
N TYR A 49 20.36 -13.67 -4.64
CA TYR A 49 20.86 -12.41 -4.08
C TYR A 49 20.45 -12.23 -2.61
N SER A 50 19.64 -13.13 -2.07
CA SER A 50 19.24 -13.11 -0.66
C SER A 50 20.24 -13.95 0.13
N ASN A 51 21.06 -13.29 0.95
CA ASN A 51 21.91 -13.96 1.94
C ASN A 51 21.11 -14.46 3.17
N THR A 52 19.78 -14.46 3.09
CA THR A 52 18.92 -14.83 4.20
C THR A 52 18.79 -16.35 4.28
N ASP A 53 19.31 -16.95 5.35
CA ASP A 53 19.02 -18.34 5.70
C ASP A 53 17.58 -18.45 6.24
N VAL A 54 16.70 -19.02 5.41
CA VAL A 54 15.27 -19.19 5.72
C VAL A 54 15.06 -20.05 6.97
N GLU A 55 15.91 -21.06 7.19
CA GLU A 55 15.80 -21.96 8.35
C GLU A 55 16.24 -21.26 9.64
N GLU A 56 17.25 -20.39 9.58
CA GLU A 56 17.64 -19.56 10.73
C GLU A 56 16.52 -18.60 11.14
N ILE A 57 15.92 -17.90 10.18
CA ILE A 57 14.80 -16.97 10.44
C ILE A 57 13.59 -17.71 11.00
N LYS A 58 13.29 -18.91 10.49
CA LYS A 58 12.19 -19.73 11.00
C LYS A 58 12.40 -20.14 12.46
N ARG A 59 13.63 -20.52 12.84
CA ARG A 59 13.99 -20.81 14.24
C ARG A 59 13.88 -19.58 15.14
N LYS A 60 14.36 -18.41 14.68
CA LYS A 60 14.23 -17.13 15.41
C LYS A 60 12.77 -16.75 15.65
N ASN A 61 11.93 -16.83 14.63
CA ASN A 61 10.50 -16.50 14.78
C ASN A 61 9.75 -17.48 15.70
N GLN A 62 10.14 -18.75 15.72
CA GLN A 62 9.57 -19.74 16.65
C GLN A 62 10.04 -19.56 18.09
N THR A 63 11.28 -19.12 18.30
CA THR A 63 11.82 -18.86 19.64
C THR A 63 11.25 -17.57 20.23
N ILE A 64 11.09 -16.52 19.42
CA ILE A 64 10.42 -15.28 19.83
C ILE A 64 8.99 -15.57 20.30
N LYS A 65 8.20 -16.33 19.52
CA LYS A 65 6.82 -16.72 19.90
C LYS A 65 6.69 -17.59 21.15
N LYS A 66 7.76 -18.24 21.60
CA LYS A 66 7.76 -19.07 22.81
C LYS A 66 8.13 -18.28 24.06
N ASN A 67 8.65 -17.07 23.89
CA ASN A 67 9.09 -16.19 24.96
C ASN A 67 8.09 -15.05 25.24
N ASP A 68 6.94 -15.05 24.54
CA ASP A 68 5.75 -14.22 24.80
C ASP A 68 4.70 -15.05 25.56
#